data_AF-A0AAU8JWR2-F1
#
_entry.id   AF-A0AAU8JWR2-F1
#
_cell.length_a   1.000
_cell.length_b   1.000
_cell.length_c   1.000
_cell.angle_alpha   90.00
_cell.angle_beta   90.00
_cell.angle_gamma   90.00
#
_symmetry.space_group_name_H-M   'P 1'
#
loop_
_entity.id
_entity.type
_entity.pdbx_description
1 polymer ?
#
loop_
_entity_poly.entity_id
_entity_poly.type
_entity_poly.pdbx_seq_one_letter_code
_entity_poly.pdbx_strand_id
1 'polypeptide(L)'
;MSAHRPGEGAHRVFTEVPTPAEIRRTSRVITGFTWVLTGAVTAVSMSTAAPFIDAHSPGWGTGPVMAVATDGCFVLSLQSDSTLSRYGVAGGAWPRVFRWVTGLATVWLNIGAAALAKDLVGVVVHLIPPLLLLLVAEAGPAYRRSLAHLARRAGEEATPPPFDDGFAPLYTTPEPVLTGVHTLPPTGLAAPVETPSPAVPIRPQAVPVAAVSGPAAHSALTSAAVVLTPPAPTPDGAALETSAEPAEMRSVEPVSATVLTDTDPADSQALTDEPEGEDPGSDDVDADSERLSEADAAAVIEECWRLGLAQRKAAQLATRSPSFVAKVYKRLDSQHDQHDQHGQPVPAIA
;
A
#
# COMPACT_ATOMS: atom_id res chain seq x y z
N MET A 1 7.80 40.96 -48.23
CA MET A 1 6.70 40.24 -47.55
C MET A 1 7.09 38.77 -47.45
N SER A 2 7.82 38.41 -46.40
CA SER A 2 8.16 37.01 -46.11
C SER A 2 7.09 36.43 -45.22
N ALA A 3 6.43 35.37 -45.71
CA ALA A 3 5.39 34.65 -44.98
C ALA A 3 6.01 33.95 -43.77
N HIS A 4 5.70 34.46 -42.58
CA HIS A 4 5.99 33.82 -41.31
C HIS A 4 5.07 32.60 -41.17
N ARG A 5 5.61 31.37 -41.31
CA ARG A 5 4.87 30.13 -41.03
C ARG A 5 4.69 30.03 -39.50
N PRO A 6 3.46 30.11 -38.98
CA PRO A 6 3.20 29.83 -37.57
C PRO A 6 2.97 28.33 -37.40
N GLY A 7 3.68 27.70 -36.45
CA GLY A 7 3.15 26.49 -35.82
C GLY A 7 3.94 25.18 -35.92
N GLU A 8 5.26 25.18 -36.13
CA GLU A 8 6.08 24.04 -35.66
C GLU A 8 6.35 24.20 -34.15
N GLY A 9 5.27 24.06 -33.37
CA GLY A 9 5.40 23.77 -31.95
C GLY A 9 5.99 22.38 -31.84
N ALA A 10 7.32 22.31 -31.69
CA ALA A 10 8.03 21.08 -31.40
C ALA A 10 7.41 20.47 -30.14
N HIS A 11 6.51 19.51 -30.33
CA HIS A 11 6.20 18.52 -29.32
C HIS A 11 7.55 17.87 -29.00
N ARG A 12 8.22 18.34 -27.95
CA ARG A 12 9.28 17.57 -27.30
C ARG A 12 8.58 16.32 -26.78
N VAL A 13 8.52 15.32 -27.65
CA VAL A 13 8.30 13.94 -27.26
C VAL A 13 9.43 13.71 -26.26
N PHE A 14 9.09 13.57 -24.98
CA PHE A 14 10.03 13.14 -23.95
C PHE A 14 10.43 11.71 -24.34
N THR A 15 11.45 11.58 -25.18
CA THR A 15 11.96 10.31 -25.70
C THR A 15 12.92 9.62 -24.72
N GLU A 16 13.33 10.31 -23.66
CA GLU A 16 14.23 9.75 -22.65
C GLU A 16 13.43 8.97 -21.61
N VAL A 17 13.85 7.72 -21.39
CA VAL A 17 13.29 6.84 -20.37
C VAL A 17 13.57 7.48 -19.00
N PRO A 18 12.55 7.66 -18.12
CA PRO A 18 12.76 8.26 -16.81
C PRO A 18 13.80 7.51 -16.00
N THR A 19 14.69 8.25 -15.33
CA THR A 19 15.72 7.63 -14.49
C THR A 19 15.09 6.91 -13.29
N PRO A 20 15.74 5.86 -12.75
CA PRO A 20 15.24 5.18 -11.56
C PRO A 20 15.02 6.12 -10.36
N ALA A 21 15.81 7.20 -10.25
CA ALA A 21 15.67 8.20 -9.20
C ALA A 21 14.39 9.03 -9.35
N GLU A 22 14.04 9.46 -10.57
CA GLU A 22 12.81 10.19 -10.86
C GLU A 22 11.57 9.34 -10.60
N ILE A 23 11.62 8.05 -10.97
CA ILE A 23 10.52 7.11 -10.70
C ILE A 23 10.30 6.95 -9.19
N ARG A 24 11.37 6.80 -8.41
CA ARG A 24 11.29 6.71 -6.93
C ARG A 24 10.77 8.00 -6.30
N ARG A 25 11.18 9.17 -6.80
CA ARG A 25 10.68 10.47 -6.32
C ARG A 25 9.19 10.62 -6.59
N THR A 26 8.77 10.35 -7.82
CA THR A 26 7.36 10.42 -8.24
C THR A 26 6.50 9.46 -7.43
N SER A 27 6.98 8.23 -7.21
CA SER A 27 6.28 7.24 -6.39
C SER A 27 6.11 7.67 -4.94
N ARG A 28 7.12 8.30 -4.33
CA ARG A 28 7.03 8.87 -2.96
C ARG A 28 6.02 10.01 -2.87
N VAL A 29 6.05 10.93 -3.83
CA VAL A 29 5.10 12.06 -3.87
C VAL A 29 3.66 11.57 -4.02
N ILE A 30 3.41 10.65 -4.96
CA ILE A 30 2.08 10.07 -5.17
C ILE A 30 1.60 9.36 -3.90
N THR A 31 2.46 8.57 -3.26
CA THR A 31 2.10 7.84 -2.04
C THR A 31 1.79 8.80 -0.89
N GLY A 32 2.63 9.80 -0.65
CA GLY A 32 2.42 10.79 0.40
C GLY A 32 1.14 11.60 0.18
N PHE A 33 0.93 12.11 -1.03
CA PHE A 33 -0.28 12.87 -1.36
C PHE A 33 -1.55 12.02 -1.24
N THR A 34 -1.49 10.75 -1.64
CA THR A 34 -2.62 9.81 -1.47
C THR A 34 -2.98 9.70 0.00
N TRP A 35 -2.01 9.53 0.90
CA TRP A 35 -2.28 9.42 2.34
C TRP A 35 -2.80 10.70 2.96
N VAL A 36 -2.25 11.85 2.57
CA VAL A 36 -2.76 13.16 3.02
C VAL A 36 -4.21 13.35 2.58
N LEU A 37 -4.52 13.05 1.32
CA LEU A 37 -5.87 13.15 0.79
C LEU A 37 -6.84 12.19 1.51
N THR A 38 -6.43 10.93 1.71
CA THR A 38 -7.20 9.95 2.47
C THR A 38 -7.50 10.45 3.88
N GLY A 39 -6.49 10.91 4.61
CA GLY A 39 -6.68 11.44 5.97
C GLY A 39 -7.60 12.66 6.01
N ALA A 40 -7.42 13.61 5.09
CA ALA A 40 -8.26 14.80 5.00
C ALA A 40 -9.72 14.45 4.71
N VAL A 41 -9.97 13.55 3.76
CA VAL A 41 -11.34 13.15 3.41
C VAL A 41 -11.98 12.31 4.51
N THR A 42 -11.25 11.41 5.16
CA THR A 42 -11.77 10.67 6.33
C THR A 42 -12.15 11.61 7.47
N ALA A 43 -11.36 12.67 7.72
CA ALA A 43 -11.71 13.66 8.74
C ALA A 43 -13.00 14.44 8.39
N VAL A 44 -13.15 14.86 7.14
CA VAL A 44 -14.38 15.53 6.65
C VAL A 44 -15.59 14.57 6.64
N SER A 45 -15.36 13.30 6.30
CA SER A 45 -16.37 12.26 6.32
C SER A 45 -16.84 12.01 7.75
N MET A 46 -15.93 11.96 8.72
CA MET A 46 -16.29 11.82 10.13
C MET A 46 -17.16 12.97 10.63
N SER A 47 -16.89 14.22 10.22
CA SER A 47 -17.67 15.38 10.66
C SER A 47 -19.11 15.42 10.10
N THR A 48 -19.38 14.70 9.01
CA THR A 48 -20.70 14.66 8.37
C THR A 48 -21.46 13.37 8.67
N ALA A 49 -20.76 12.23 8.62
CA ALA A 49 -21.32 10.91 8.86
C ALA A 49 -21.69 10.68 10.32
N ALA A 50 -20.87 11.14 11.28
CA ALA A 50 -21.12 10.89 12.70
C ALA A 50 -22.45 11.51 13.18
N PRO A 51 -22.75 12.81 12.91
CA PRO A 51 -24.05 13.38 13.26
C PRO A 51 -25.23 12.67 12.58
N PHE A 52 -25.07 12.25 11.32
CA PHE A 52 -26.11 11.53 10.59
C PHE A 52 -26.42 10.18 11.22
N ILE A 53 -25.39 9.44 11.64
CA ILE A 53 -25.54 8.15 12.32
C ILE A 53 -26.16 8.34 13.69
N ASP A 54 -25.67 9.30 14.48
CA ASP A 54 -26.20 9.57 15.83
C ASP A 54 -27.68 9.96 15.81
N ALA A 55 -28.13 10.67 14.77
CA ALA A 55 -29.56 10.97 14.57
C ALA A 55 -30.43 9.72 14.41
N HIS A 56 -29.84 8.60 13.95
CA HIS A 56 -30.53 7.32 13.74
C HIS A 56 -30.22 6.27 14.83
N SER A 57 -29.28 6.54 15.73
CA SER A 57 -28.95 5.71 16.89
C SER A 57 -28.84 6.53 18.18
N PRO A 58 -29.93 7.17 18.66
CA PRO A 58 -29.86 8.10 19.78
C PRO A 58 -29.45 7.38 21.08
N GLY A 59 -28.53 8.00 21.83
CA GLY A 59 -28.14 7.56 23.18
C GLY A 59 -26.97 6.59 23.26
N TRP A 60 -26.38 6.18 22.12
CA TRP A 60 -25.27 5.22 22.09
C TRP A 60 -23.90 5.83 21.74
N GLY A 61 -23.87 7.08 21.25
CA GLY A 61 -22.62 7.74 20.84
C GLY A 61 -21.86 6.97 19.76
N THR A 62 -22.57 6.17 18.95
CA THR A 62 -22.00 5.26 17.96
C THR A 62 -21.57 5.96 16.68
N GLY A 63 -21.99 7.21 16.46
CA GLY A 63 -21.69 8.00 15.26
C GLY A 63 -20.21 8.03 14.90
N PRO A 64 -19.32 8.51 15.78
CA PRO A 64 -17.89 8.58 15.50
C PRO A 64 -17.27 7.21 15.22
N VAL A 65 -17.61 6.19 16.01
CA VAL A 65 -17.07 4.83 15.87
C VAL A 65 -17.47 4.22 14.53
N MET A 66 -18.74 4.35 14.14
CA MET A 66 -19.25 3.82 12.88
C MET A 66 -18.74 4.58 11.65
N ALA A 67 -18.57 5.90 11.77
CA ALA A 67 -17.95 6.72 10.71
C ALA A 67 -16.50 6.27 10.47
N VAL A 68 -15.71 6.14 11.53
CA VAL A 68 -14.33 5.64 11.44
C VAL A 68 -14.27 4.21 10.91
N ALA A 69 -15.16 3.32 11.35
CA ALA A 69 -15.21 1.94 10.86
C ALA A 69 -15.49 1.88 9.36
N THR A 70 -16.44 2.68 8.87
CA THR A 70 -16.82 2.68 7.45
C THR A 70 -15.68 3.16 6.57
N ASP A 71 -15.07 4.30 6.93
CA ASP A 71 -13.92 4.83 6.19
C ASP A 71 -12.69 3.93 6.35
N GLY A 72 -12.49 3.34 7.52
CA GLY A 72 -11.44 2.35 7.78
C GLY A 72 -11.55 1.13 6.85
N CYS A 73 -12.75 0.61 6.63
CA CYS A 73 -12.99 -0.46 5.65
C CYS A 73 -12.65 -0.02 4.23
N PHE A 74 -13.02 1.20 3.84
CA PHE A 74 -12.67 1.74 2.52
C PHE A 74 -11.15 1.90 2.35
N VAL A 75 -10.46 2.46 3.35
CA VAL A 75 -8.99 2.60 3.37
C VAL A 75 -8.30 1.24 3.36
N LEU A 76 -8.83 0.26 4.08
CA LEU A 76 -8.32 -1.11 4.05
C LEU A 76 -8.42 -1.68 2.62
N SER A 77 -9.56 -1.48 1.94
CA SER A 77 -9.74 -1.94 0.55
C SER A 77 -8.70 -1.33 -0.40
N LEU A 78 -8.42 -0.04 -0.24
CA LEU A 78 -7.39 0.69 -0.99
C LEU A 78 -5.99 0.10 -0.76
N GLN A 79 -5.70 -0.24 0.48
CA GLN A 79 -4.38 -0.72 0.91
C GLN A 79 -4.12 -2.17 0.50
N SER A 80 -5.12 -3.04 0.56
CA SER A 80 -5.04 -4.41 0.05
C SER A 80 -4.72 -4.42 -1.44
N ASP A 81 -5.41 -3.63 -2.26
CA ASP A 81 -5.15 -3.50 -3.70
C ASP A 81 -3.75 -2.94 -3.99
N SER A 82 -3.32 -1.93 -3.21
CA SER A 82 -1.98 -1.36 -3.31
C SER A 82 -0.91 -2.43 -3.05
N THR A 83 -1.09 -3.24 -2.01
CA THR A 83 -0.13 -4.28 -1.61
C THR A 83 -0.05 -5.39 -2.65
N LEU A 84 -1.20 -5.93 -3.08
CA LEU A 84 -1.25 -6.99 -4.10
C LEU A 84 -0.65 -6.53 -5.43
N SER A 85 -0.89 -5.28 -5.83
CA SER A 85 -0.32 -4.72 -7.07
C SER A 85 1.21 -4.66 -7.07
N ARG A 86 1.85 -4.51 -5.90
CA ARG A 86 3.33 -4.51 -5.78
C ARG A 86 3.94 -5.89 -6.05
N TYR A 87 3.20 -6.95 -5.76
CA TYR A 87 3.63 -8.33 -6.02
C TYR A 87 3.16 -8.86 -7.38
N GLY A 88 2.54 -8.01 -8.20
CA GLY A 88 2.01 -8.43 -9.52
C GLY A 88 0.79 -9.35 -9.42
N VAL A 89 0.18 -9.48 -8.24
CA VAL A 89 -0.99 -10.33 -8.01
C VAL A 89 -2.24 -9.48 -8.18
N ALA A 90 -3.19 -9.97 -9.00
CA ALA A 90 -4.51 -9.36 -9.08
C ALA A 90 -5.36 -9.88 -7.91
N GLY A 91 -5.97 -8.97 -7.12
CA GLY A 91 -6.84 -9.34 -5.99
C GLY A 91 -8.17 -10.01 -6.38
N GLY A 92 -8.45 -10.16 -7.67
CA GLY A 92 -9.71 -10.72 -8.17
C GLY A 92 -10.87 -9.72 -8.12
N ALA A 93 -12.09 -10.22 -8.26
CA ALA A 93 -13.30 -9.40 -8.30
C ALA A 93 -13.76 -8.92 -6.91
N TRP A 94 -13.49 -9.70 -5.85
CA TRP A 94 -13.97 -9.41 -4.51
C TRP A 94 -13.44 -8.10 -3.90
N PRO A 95 -12.14 -7.77 -3.98
CA PRO A 95 -11.64 -6.47 -3.51
C PRO A 95 -12.27 -5.29 -4.25
N ARG A 96 -12.54 -5.44 -5.55
CA ARG A 96 -13.26 -4.44 -6.34
C ARG A 96 -14.68 -4.26 -5.82
N VAL A 97 -15.43 -5.35 -5.63
CA VAL A 97 -16.79 -5.29 -5.08
C VAL A 97 -16.79 -4.66 -3.70
N PHE A 98 -15.89 -5.09 -2.81
CA PHE A 98 -15.76 -4.56 -1.45
C PHE A 98 -15.49 -3.06 -1.44
N ARG A 99 -14.58 -2.59 -2.31
CA ARG A 99 -14.28 -1.18 -2.49
C ARG A 99 -15.46 -0.35 -2.99
N TRP A 100 -16.23 -0.87 -3.96
CA TRP A 100 -17.41 -0.18 -4.46
C TRP A 100 -18.51 -0.10 -3.39
N VAL A 101 -18.75 -1.19 -2.67
CA VAL A 101 -19.75 -1.21 -1.59
C VAL A 101 -19.39 -0.23 -0.48
N THR A 102 -18.14 -0.26 0.00
CA THR A 102 -17.66 0.66 1.04
C THR A 102 -17.64 2.11 0.56
N GLY A 103 -17.18 2.37 -0.66
CA GLY A 103 -17.20 3.71 -1.24
C GLY A 103 -18.60 4.29 -1.41
N LEU A 104 -19.58 3.49 -1.86
CA LEU A 104 -20.97 3.92 -1.96
C LEU A 104 -21.61 4.16 -0.58
N ALA A 105 -21.24 3.36 0.42
CA ALA A 105 -21.67 3.59 1.80
C ALA A 105 -21.12 4.92 2.34
N THR A 106 -19.84 5.22 2.13
CA THR A 106 -19.24 6.52 2.51
C THR A 106 -19.94 7.67 1.80
N VAL A 107 -20.23 7.56 0.50
CA VAL A 107 -21.01 8.58 -0.24
C VAL A 107 -22.36 8.80 0.43
N TRP A 108 -23.11 7.73 0.71
CA TRP A 108 -24.43 7.82 1.33
C TRP A 108 -24.37 8.51 2.69
N LEU A 109 -23.41 8.16 3.55
CA LEU A 109 -23.28 8.76 4.88
C LEU A 109 -22.94 10.25 4.82
N ASN A 110 -22.17 10.68 3.82
CA ASN A 110 -21.77 12.09 3.67
C ASN A 110 -22.91 12.95 3.11
N ILE A 111 -23.73 12.43 2.19
CA ILE A 111 -24.80 13.21 1.54
C ILE A 111 -26.19 12.97 2.11
N GLY A 112 -26.38 11.91 2.91
CA GLY A 112 -27.70 11.40 3.30
C GLY A 112 -28.55 12.45 4.03
N ALA A 113 -27.95 13.19 4.96
CA ALA A 113 -28.63 14.28 5.67
C ALA A 113 -29.13 15.37 4.70
N ALA A 114 -28.25 15.85 3.82
CA ALA A 114 -28.58 16.89 2.84
C ALA A 114 -29.62 16.40 1.81
N ALA A 115 -29.50 15.15 1.35
CA ALA A 115 -30.43 14.54 0.42
C ALA A 115 -31.84 14.42 1.01
N LEU A 116 -31.94 13.98 2.27
CA LEU A 116 -33.22 13.90 2.98
C LEU A 116 -33.83 15.29 3.23
N ALA A 117 -32.99 16.30 3.48
CA ALA A 117 -33.40 17.70 3.60
C ALA A 117 -33.73 18.36 2.25
N LYS A 118 -33.54 17.67 1.12
CA LYS A 118 -33.65 18.22 -0.25
C LYS A 118 -32.70 19.41 -0.50
N ASP A 119 -31.60 19.47 0.22
CA ASP A 119 -30.55 20.47 0.03
C ASP A 119 -29.57 20.02 -1.06
N LEU A 120 -29.84 20.45 -2.29
CA LEU A 120 -28.99 20.14 -3.44
C LEU A 120 -27.57 20.68 -3.28
N VAL A 121 -27.40 21.84 -2.65
CA VAL A 121 -26.08 22.45 -2.46
C VAL A 121 -25.28 21.61 -1.47
N GLY A 122 -25.88 21.25 -0.34
CA GLY A 122 -25.29 20.33 0.63
C GLY A 122 -24.91 18.99 0.02
N VAL A 123 -25.79 18.40 -0.81
CA VAL A 123 -25.47 17.15 -1.52
C VAL A 123 -24.23 17.32 -2.40
N VAL A 124 -24.16 18.36 -3.23
CA VAL A 124 -23.01 18.57 -4.13
C VAL A 124 -21.73 18.80 -3.34
N VAL A 125 -21.74 19.66 -2.31
CA VAL A 125 -20.55 19.99 -1.51
C VAL A 125 -20.03 18.76 -0.78
N HIS A 126 -20.91 17.95 -0.18
CA HIS A 126 -20.52 16.76 0.57
C HIS A 126 -20.25 15.53 -0.31
N LEU A 127 -20.64 15.56 -1.58
CA LEU A 127 -20.34 14.50 -2.56
C LEU A 127 -18.92 14.59 -3.12
N ILE A 128 -18.34 15.79 -3.21
CA ILE A 128 -17.02 16.00 -3.82
C ILE A 128 -15.92 15.19 -3.12
N PRO A 129 -15.75 15.24 -1.78
CA PRO A 129 -14.71 14.48 -1.10
C PRO A 129 -14.76 12.96 -1.34
N PRO A 130 -15.90 12.25 -1.12
CA PRO A 130 -15.94 10.81 -1.31
C PRO A 130 -15.81 10.39 -2.79
N LEU A 131 -16.28 11.20 -3.74
CA LEU A 131 -16.06 10.91 -5.16
C LEU A 131 -14.58 11.00 -5.55
N LEU A 132 -13.85 12.02 -5.06
CA LEU A 132 -12.42 12.13 -5.30
C LEU A 132 -11.67 10.92 -4.75
N LEU A 133 -12.01 10.45 -3.55
CA LEU A 133 -11.43 9.21 -3.02
C LEU A 133 -11.71 8.00 -3.88
N LEU A 134 -12.97 7.82 -4.31
CA LEU A 134 -13.36 6.68 -5.14
C LEU A 134 -12.63 6.69 -6.50
N LEU A 135 -12.45 7.87 -7.09
CA LEU A 135 -11.68 8.05 -8.33
C LEU A 135 -10.19 7.74 -8.12
N VAL A 136 -9.59 8.23 -7.03
CA VAL A 136 -8.20 7.91 -6.67
C VAL A 136 -8.05 6.40 -6.42
N ALA A 137 -9.06 5.76 -5.84
CA ALA A 137 -9.10 4.33 -5.61
C ALA A 137 -9.10 3.50 -6.91
N GLU A 138 -9.81 3.97 -7.94
CA GLU A 138 -9.85 3.34 -9.25
C GLU A 138 -8.56 3.60 -10.05
N ALA A 139 -8.07 4.83 -10.03
CA ALA A 139 -6.91 5.25 -10.84
C ALA A 139 -5.57 4.81 -10.24
N GLY A 140 -5.46 4.79 -8.91
CA GLY A 140 -4.20 4.53 -8.19
C GLY A 140 -3.51 3.23 -8.59
N PRO A 141 -4.19 2.07 -8.62
CA PRO A 141 -3.60 0.82 -9.06
C PRO A 141 -3.08 0.86 -10.51
N ALA A 142 -3.75 1.58 -11.42
CA ALA A 142 -3.30 1.71 -12.80
C ALA A 142 -1.99 2.51 -12.88
N TYR A 143 -1.91 3.66 -12.19
CA TYR A 143 -0.67 4.45 -12.14
C TYR A 143 0.50 3.68 -11.53
N ARG A 144 0.26 2.92 -10.45
CA ARG A 144 1.30 2.09 -9.82
C ARG A 144 1.81 0.99 -10.74
N ARG A 145 0.93 0.31 -11.47
CA ARG A 145 1.31 -0.70 -12.46
C ARG A 145 2.18 -0.10 -13.58
N SER A 146 1.81 1.07 -14.08
CA SER A 146 2.59 1.80 -15.10
C SER A 146 3.96 2.23 -14.57
N LEU A 147 4.04 2.77 -13.36
CA LEU A 147 5.31 3.15 -12.74
C LEU A 147 6.22 1.94 -12.47
N ALA A 148 5.66 0.81 -12.01
CA ALA A 148 6.41 -0.43 -11.82
C ALA A 148 6.95 -0.98 -13.16
N HIS A 149 6.15 -0.89 -14.23
CA HIS A 149 6.59 -1.26 -15.56
C HIS A 149 7.74 -0.37 -16.07
N LEU A 150 7.63 0.96 -15.91
CA LEU A 150 8.71 1.90 -16.24
C LEU A 150 9.98 1.62 -15.44
N ALA A 151 9.86 1.32 -14.14
CA ALA A 151 10.99 1.01 -13.28
C ALA A 151 11.76 -0.22 -13.73
N ARG A 152 11.06 -1.27 -14.18
CA ARG A 152 11.70 -2.49 -14.73
C ARG A 152 12.47 -2.18 -16.00
N ARG A 153 11.86 -1.47 -16.94
CA ARG A 153 12.50 -1.07 -18.21
C ARG A 153 13.76 -0.23 -17.99
N ALA A 154 13.70 0.75 -17.09
CA ALA A 154 14.85 1.57 -16.75
C ALA A 154 15.99 0.76 -16.11
N GLY A 155 15.67 -0.33 -15.38
CA GLY A 155 16.68 -1.24 -14.82
C GLY A 155 17.29 -2.19 -15.84
N GLU A 156 16.51 -2.64 -16.81
CA GLU A 156 16.98 -3.45 -17.95
C GLU A 156 17.95 -2.65 -18.83
N GLU A 157 17.63 -1.39 -19.14
CA GLU A 157 18.50 -0.50 -19.94
C GLU A 157 19.77 -0.06 -19.19
N ALA A 158 19.72 0.02 -17.86
CA ALA A 158 20.87 0.36 -17.03
C ALA A 158 21.83 -0.82 -16.79
N THR A 159 21.42 -2.04 -17.14
CA THR A 159 22.33 -3.19 -17.16
C THR A 159 23.11 -3.09 -18.48
N PRO A 160 24.40 -2.70 -18.47
CA PRO A 160 25.18 -2.73 -19.71
C PRO A 160 25.12 -4.14 -20.29
N PRO A 161 25.10 -4.30 -21.63
CA PRO A 161 25.27 -5.62 -22.23
C PRO A 161 26.51 -6.27 -21.58
N PRO A 162 26.50 -7.59 -21.34
CA PRO A 162 27.73 -8.27 -20.94
C PRO A 162 28.80 -7.83 -21.93
N PHE A 163 29.88 -7.26 -21.41
CA PHE A 163 31.00 -6.84 -22.23
C PHE A 163 31.31 -8.01 -23.18
N ASP A 164 31.07 -7.81 -24.47
CA ASP A 164 31.54 -8.71 -25.53
C ASP A 164 33.03 -8.42 -25.71
N ASP A 165 33.77 -8.54 -24.62
CA ASP A 165 35.20 -8.67 -24.67
C ASP A 165 35.39 -10.03 -25.30
N GLY A 166 35.83 -10.11 -26.55
CA GLY A 166 36.14 -11.36 -27.26
C GLY A 166 37.20 -12.25 -26.56
N PHE A 167 37.47 -12.04 -25.28
CA PHE A 167 38.04 -12.99 -24.36
C PHE A 167 36.97 -13.99 -23.91
N ALA A 168 36.83 -15.06 -24.70
CA ALA A 168 36.40 -16.33 -24.14
C ALA A 168 37.27 -16.61 -22.89
N PRO A 169 36.67 -16.83 -21.70
CA PRO A 169 37.44 -17.20 -20.54
C PRO A 169 38.12 -18.53 -20.83
N LEU A 170 39.44 -18.50 -21.05
CA LEU A 170 40.32 -19.66 -21.04
C LEU A 170 40.50 -20.19 -19.61
N TYR A 171 39.41 -20.25 -18.84
CA TYR A 171 39.34 -21.13 -17.69
C TYR A 171 38.95 -22.51 -18.23
N THR A 172 39.95 -23.21 -18.77
CA THR A 172 39.93 -24.66 -18.77
C THR A 172 39.81 -25.09 -17.31
N THR A 173 38.63 -25.54 -16.91
CA THR A 173 38.45 -26.34 -15.70
C THR A 173 39.47 -27.49 -15.78
N PRO A 174 40.40 -27.63 -14.81
CA PRO A 174 41.20 -28.85 -14.76
C PRO A 174 40.25 -30.02 -14.56
N GLU A 175 40.29 -30.93 -15.53
CA GLU A 175 39.60 -32.21 -15.52
C GLU A 175 39.86 -32.92 -14.18
N PRO A 176 38.83 -33.32 -13.41
CA PRO A 176 39.06 -34.11 -12.21
C PRO A 176 39.60 -35.47 -12.65
N VAL A 177 40.89 -35.71 -12.39
CA VAL A 177 41.54 -37.01 -12.56
C VAL A 177 40.83 -38.02 -11.66
N LEU A 178 39.93 -38.80 -12.27
CA LEU A 178 39.17 -39.87 -11.65
C LEU A 178 40.09 -41.07 -11.42
N THR A 179 40.81 -41.07 -10.29
CA THR A 179 41.60 -42.22 -9.84
C THR A 179 40.78 -42.99 -8.81
N GLY A 180 40.36 -44.21 -9.14
CA GLY A 180 39.78 -45.12 -8.15
C GLY A 180 38.65 -45.99 -8.68
N VAL A 181 39.01 -47.02 -9.44
CA VAL A 181 38.15 -48.16 -9.74
C VAL A 181 37.89 -48.93 -8.44
N HIS A 182 36.68 -48.80 -7.87
CA HIS A 182 36.13 -49.79 -6.98
C HIS A 182 35.02 -50.57 -7.70
N THR A 183 35.37 -51.77 -8.15
CA THR A 183 34.43 -52.79 -8.60
C THR A 183 33.58 -53.27 -7.43
N LEU A 184 32.25 -53.08 -7.52
CA LEU A 184 31.26 -53.77 -6.69
C LEU A 184 30.43 -54.74 -7.57
N PRO A 185 29.93 -55.85 -6.99
CA PRO A 185 29.44 -57.01 -7.71
C PRO A 185 28.03 -56.82 -8.32
N PRO A 186 27.63 -57.68 -9.28
CA PRO A 186 26.34 -57.58 -9.94
C PRO A 186 25.27 -58.23 -9.07
N THR A 187 24.39 -57.42 -8.47
CA THR A 187 23.13 -57.92 -7.90
C THR A 187 21.99 -57.32 -8.72
N GLY A 188 21.37 -58.18 -9.53
CA GLY A 188 20.16 -57.84 -10.27
C GLY A 188 18.97 -57.65 -9.34
N LEU A 189 18.04 -56.82 -9.76
CA LEU A 189 16.66 -57.20 -10.07
C LEU A 189 15.99 -55.98 -10.70
N ALA A 190 15.40 -56.19 -11.86
CA ALA A 190 14.53 -55.22 -12.51
C ALA A 190 13.31 -54.94 -11.62
N ALA A 191 13.04 -53.67 -11.32
CA ALA A 191 11.75 -53.20 -10.85
C ALA A 191 11.09 -52.40 -12.00
N PRO A 192 9.76 -52.52 -12.20
CA PRO A 192 9.08 -51.99 -13.36
C PRO A 192 8.89 -50.47 -13.26
N VAL A 193 9.02 -49.80 -14.40
CA VAL A 193 8.64 -48.41 -14.61
C VAL A 193 7.14 -48.26 -14.40
N GLU A 194 6.73 -47.65 -13.28
CA GLU A 194 5.36 -47.20 -13.10
C GLU A 194 5.06 -46.04 -14.06
N THR A 195 4.04 -46.25 -14.88
CA THR A 195 3.45 -45.27 -15.77
C THR A 195 2.64 -44.26 -14.93
N PRO A 196 2.69 -42.95 -15.24
CA PRO A 196 1.91 -41.96 -14.51
C PRO A 196 0.40 -42.17 -14.75
N SER A 197 -0.32 -42.36 -13.65
CA SER A 197 -1.76 -42.53 -13.57
C SER A 197 -2.51 -41.28 -14.06
N PRO A 198 -3.58 -41.39 -14.87
CA PRO A 198 -4.31 -40.25 -15.39
C PRO A 198 -5.07 -39.51 -14.28
N ALA A 199 -4.98 -38.18 -14.34
CA ALA A 199 -5.61 -37.24 -13.41
C ALA A 199 -7.11 -37.51 -13.24
N VAL A 200 -7.52 -37.77 -12.00
CA VAL A 200 -8.92 -37.85 -11.58
C VAL A 200 -9.52 -36.44 -11.60
N PRO A 201 -10.64 -36.19 -12.29
CA PRO A 201 -11.32 -34.90 -12.24
C PRO A 201 -11.88 -34.67 -10.83
N ILE A 202 -11.45 -33.57 -10.20
CA ILE A 202 -11.94 -33.12 -8.90
C ILE A 202 -13.43 -32.77 -9.04
N ARG A 203 -14.28 -33.62 -8.48
CA ARG A 203 -15.72 -33.39 -8.32
C ARG A 203 -15.91 -32.39 -7.17
N PRO A 204 -16.60 -31.25 -7.37
CA PRO A 204 -16.88 -30.32 -6.28
C PRO A 204 -17.72 -31.02 -5.21
N GLN A 205 -17.17 -31.14 -3.99
CA GLN A 205 -17.94 -31.59 -2.84
C GLN A 205 -18.96 -30.52 -2.47
N ALA A 206 -20.24 -30.86 -2.59
CA ALA A 206 -21.30 -30.10 -1.98
C ALA A 206 -21.19 -30.25 -0.45
N VAL A 207 -20.92 -29.15 0.23
CA VAL A 207 -20.99 -29.08 1.70
C VAL A 207 -22.46 -29.28 2.11
N PRO A 208 -22.79 -30.27 2.94
CA PRO A 208 -24.14 -30.41 3.46
C PRO A 208 -24.41 -29.27 4.45
N VAL A 209 -25.31 -28.35 4.08
CA VAL A 209 -25.87 -27.38 5.02
C VAL A 209 -26.73 -28.16 6.01
N ALA A 210 -26.25 -28.30 7.24
CA ALA A 210 -27.01 -28.86 8.33
C ALA A 210 -28.26 -27.99 8.56
N ALA A 211 -29.42 -28.60 8.37
CA ALA A 211 -30.71 -28.02 8.70
C ALA A 211 -30.80 -27.79 10.22
N VAL A 212 -30.73 -26.53 10.64
CA VAL A 212 -31.14 -26.12 11.98
C VAL A 212 -32.67 -26.10 12.00
N SER A 213 -33.25 -27.17 12.55
CA SER A 213 -34.66 -27.23 12.91
C SER A 213 -34.90 -26.38 14.16
N GLY A 214 -35.51 -25.21 13.99
CA GLY A 214 -36.13 -24.41 15.05
C GLY A 214 -37.66 -24.44 14.91
N PRO A 215 -38.43 -24.35 16.00
CA PRO A 215 -39.85 -24.68 16.01
C PRO A 215 -40.71 -23.58 15.37
N ALA A 216 -41.82 -24.05 14.80
CA ALA A 216 -42.84 -23.30 14.10
C ALA A 216 -43.38 -22.10 14.88
N ALA A 217 -43.37 -20.94 14.24
CA ALA A 217 -44.35 -19.89 14.47
C ALA A 217 -45.00 -19.54 13.12
N HIS A 218 -46.19 -20.09 12.91
CA HIS A 218 -47.12 -19.62 11.89
C HIS A 218 -47.54 -18.20 12.21
N SER A 219 -47.44 -17.27 11.25
CA SER A 219 -48.56 -16.44 10.75
C SER A 219 -48.14 -15.05 10.26
N ALA A 220 -48.77 -14.66 9.14
CA ALA A 220 -49.06 -13.30 8.68
C ALA A 220 -47.91 -12.48 8.05
N LEU A 221 -47.74 -12.68 6.74
CA LEU A 221 -47.36 -11.60 5.83
C LEU A 221 -48.58 -10.68 5.67
N THR A 222 -48.66 -9.63 6.49
CA THR A 222 -49.60 -8.52 6.28
C THR A 222 -48.89 -7.45 5.46
N SER A 223 -49.39 -7.21 4.25
CA SER A 223 -49.04 -6.04 3.44
C SER A 223 -49.37 -4.76 4.23
N ALA A 224 -48.35 -4.01 4.64
CA ALA A 224 -48.53 -2.65 5.13
C ALA A 224 -48.58 -1.70 3.93
N ALA A 225 -49.79 -1.42 3.44
CA ALA A 225 -50.05 -0.27 2.60
C ALA A 225 -49.83 0.99 3.47
N VAL A 226 -48.85 1.81 3.09
CA VAL A 226 -48.67 3.15 3.65
C VAL A 226 -49.83 4.02 3.17
N VAL A 227 -50.84 4.18 4.02
CA VAL A 227 -51.90 5.19 3.85
C VAL A 227 -51.31 6.53 4.25
N LEU A 228 -51.07 7.39 3.26
CA LEU A 228 -50.78 8.81 3.46
C LEU A 228 -52.04 9.50 3.99
N THR A 229 -52.07 9.80 5.28
CA THR A 229 -53.08 10.69 5.86
C THR A 229 -52.74 12.14 5.49
N PRO A 230 -53.64 12.91 4.86
CA PRO A 230 -53.41 14.33 4.64
C PRO A 230 -53.44 15.09 5.98
N PRO A 231 -52.61 16.15 6.16
CA PRO A 231 -52.63 16.96 7.37
C PRO A 231 -53.95 17.74 7.48
N ALA A 232 -54.45 17.85 8.71
CA ALA A 232 -55.67 18.58 9.05
C ALA A 232 -55.55 20.07 8.69
N PRO A 233 -56.65 20.74 8.29
CA PRO A 233 -56.66 22.17 8.08
C PRO A 233 -56.50 22.91 9.41
N THR A 234 -55.45 23.73 9.51
CA THR A 234 -55.29 24.75 10.56
C THR A 234 -56.40 25.79 10.46
N PRO A 235 -57.05 26.18 11.57
CA PRO A 235 -58.04 27.25 11.56
C PRO A 235 -57.37 28.61 11.38
N ASP A 236 -57.96 29.40 10.49
CA ASP A 236 -57.63 30.78 10.19
C ASP A 236 -57.67 31.70 11.43
N GLY A 237 -56.78 32.70 11.42
CA GLY A 237 -57.16 34.05 11.82
C GLY A 237 -56.76 34.51 13.22
N ALA A 238 -55.49 34.88 13.39
CA ALA A 238 -55.12 35.97 14.29
C ALA A 238 -54.08 36.86 13.60
N ALA A 239 -54.55 38.04 13.20
CA ALA A 239 -53.74 39.11 12.67
C ALA A 239 -52.96 39.83 13.78
N LEU A 240 -51.90 40.55 13.37
CA LEU A 240 -51.17 41.61 14.09
C LEU A 240 -50.15 41.08 15.13
N GLU A 241 -48.88 41.50 15.20
CA GLU A 241 -48.19 42.70 14.73
C GLU A 241 -46.76 42.37 14.31
N THR A 242 -46.30 42.93 13.19
CA THR A 242 -44.91 42.92 12.77
C THR A 242 -44.18 44.07 13.47
N SER A 243 -43.54 43.78 14.61
CA SER A 243 -42.56 44.69 15.22
C SER A 243 -41.17 44.37 14.66
N ALA A 244 -40.71 45.22 13.76
CA ALA A 244 -39.36 45.17 13.21
C ALA A 244 -38.38 45.80 14.21
N GLU A 245 -37.67 44.97 14.97
CA GLU A 245 -36.43 45.37 15.63
C GLU A 245 -35.26 45.23 14.64
N PRO A 246 -34.39 46.26 14.48
CA PRO A 246 -33.22 46.15 13.64
C PRO A 246 -32.15 45.30 14.36
N ALA A 247 -31.74 44.22 13.70
CA ALA A 247 -30.64 43.37 14.12
C ALA A 247 -29.36 44.20 14.28
N GLU A 248 -28.92 44.33 15.53
CA GLU A 248 -27.65 44.89 15.92
C GLU A 248 -26.52 44.03 15.33
N MET A 249 -25.79 44.63 14.39
CA MET A 249 -24.68 44.04 13.68
C MET A 249 -23.52 43.85 14.68
N ARG A 250 -23.45 42.67 15.27
CA ARG A 250 -22.40 42.29 16.24
C ARG A 250 -21.08 42.14 15.49
N SER A 251 -20.24 43.17 15.56
CA SER A 251 -18.86 43.19 15.10
C SER A 251 -18.10 41.98 15.66
N VAL A 252 -17.73 41.06 14.78
CA VAL A 252 -16.79 39.97 15.10
C VAL A 252 -15.39 40.58 15.05
N GLU A 253 -14.74 40.67 16.20
CA GLU A 253 -13.32 41.05 16.28
C GLU A 253 -12.44 40.02 15.56
N PRO A 254 -11.40 40.45 14.84
CA PRO A 254 -10.44 39.53 14.25
C PRO A 254 -9.57 38.92 15.35
N VAL A 255 -9.60 37.58 15.46
CA VAL A 255 -8.66 36.83 16.30
C VAL A 255 -7.27 37.00 15.69
N SER A 256 -6.42 37.78 16.38
CA SER A 256 -5.01 37.94 16.08
C SER A 256 -4.31 36.58 16.04
N ALA A 257 -3.74 36.26 14.88
CA ALA A 257 -2.79 35.17 14.72
C ALA A 257 -1.51 35.51 15.51
N THR A 258 -1.33 34.87 16.66
CA THR A 258 -0.06 34.90 17.37
C THR A 258 0.96 34.08 16.58
N VAL A 259 1.80 34.82 15.86
CA VAL A 259 3.06 34.36 15.30
C VAL A 259 3.97 33.94 16.45
N LEU A 260 4.29 32.64 16.53
CA LEU A 260 5.35 32.12 17.38
C LEU A 260 6.62 32.04 16.53
N THR A 261 7.50 33.02 16.74
CA THR A 261 8.87 33.08 16.24
C THR A 261 9.80 32.21 17.09
N ASP A 262 10.79 31.64 16.41
CA ASP A 262 12.13 31.26 16.86
C ASP A 262 12.30 30.40 18.12
N THR A 263 12.81 29.19 17.89
CA THR A 263 13.71 28.55 18.86
C THR A 263 14.84 27.88 18.08
N ASP A 264 16.03 28.47 18.22
CA ASP A 264 17.33 28.02 17.71
C ASP A 264 17.77 26.74 18.47
N PRO A 265 18.52 25.81 17.86
CA PRO A 265 18.84 24.52 18.44
C PRO A 265 20.21 24.54 19.13
N ALA A 266 20.24 24.31 20.44
CA ALA A 266 21.46 23.94 21.14
C ALA A 266 21.18 23.04 22.33
N ASP A 267 21.94 21.95 22.39
CA ASP A 267 22.22 21.09 23.55
C ASP A 267 21.05 20.41 24.28
N SER A 268 20.92 19.11 24.02
CA SER A 268 20.65 18.10 25.05
C SER A 268 21.03 16.70 24.55
N GLN A 269 22.31 16.36 24.70
CA GLN A 269 22.71 14.98 24.90
C GLN A 269 22.42 14.59 26.36
N ALA A 270 21.56 13.61 26.59
CA ALA A 270 21.63 12.73 27.76
C ALA A 270 20.69 11.53 27.58
N LEU A 271 21.31 10.35 27.48
CA LEU A 271 20.97 9.11 28.17
C LEU A 271 19.49 8.87 28.56
N THR A 272 18.87 7.92 27.88
CA THR A 272 17.93 6.97 28.50
C THR A 272 18.08 5.61 27.83
N ASP A 273 18.67 4.68 28.58
CA ASP A 273 18.43 3.23 28.43
C ASP A 273 16.93 2.98 28.59
N GLU A 274 16.31 2.30 27.63
CA GLU A 274 14.99 1.70 27.76
C GLU A 274 15.01 0.27 27.19
N PRO A 275 14.26 -0.65 27.82
CA PRO A 275 14.51 -2.09 27.75
C PRO A 275 13.94 -2.76 26.49
N GLU A 276 14.51 -3.93 26.18
CA GLU A 276 14.05 -4.87 25.16
C GLU A 276 12.56 -5.21 25.35
N GLY A 277 11.72 -4.74 24.43
CA GLY A 277 10.36 -5.22 24.28
C GLY A 277 10.34 -6.54 23.51
N GLU A 278 9.97 -7.62 24.21
CA GLU A 278 9.59 -8.90 23.62
C GLU A 278 8.43 -8.70 22.63
N ASP A 279 8.63 -9.15 21.39
CA ASP A 279 7.64 -9.17 20.32
C ASP A 279 6.94 -10.55 20.33
N PRO A 280 5.66 -10.65 20.75
CA PRO A 280 4.97 -11.92 20.77
C PRO A 280 4.18 -12.12 19.47
N GLY A 281 4.65 -13.07 18.64
CA GLY A 281 3.78 -13.75 17.68
C GLY A 281 4.08 -13.47 16.21
N SER A 282 5.23 -13.92 15.72
CA SER A 282 5.33 -14.38 14.34
C SER A 282 5.15 -15.89 14.35
N ASP A 283 3.99 -16.37 13.89
CA ASP A 283 3.73 -17.79 13.67
C ASP A 283 4.77 -18.37 12.72
N ASP A 284 5.59 -19.26 13.27
CA ASP A 284 6.64 -20.01 12.59
C ASP A 284 6.03 -20.90 11.51
N VAL A 285 6.27 -20.53 10.26
CA VAL A 285 6.28 -21.50 9.17
C VAL A 285 7.62 -22.20 9.26
N ASP A 286 7.58 -23.47 9.66
CA ASP A 286 8.68 -24.45 9.67
C ASP A 286 9.43 -24.45 8.34
N ALA A 287 10.41 -23.56 8.23
CA ALA A 287 11.44 -23.56 7.22
C ALA A 287 12.76 -23.48 7.97
N ASP A 288 13.19 -24.63 8.49
CA ASP A 288 14.57 -24.93 8.87
C ASP A 288 15.49 -24.88 7.63
N SER A 289 15.46 -23.77 6.91
CA SER A 289 16.58 -23.35 6.09
C SER A 289 17.66 -23.00 7.09
N GLU A 290 18.53 -23.98 7.34
CA GLU A 290 19.70 -23.93 8.21
C GLU A 290 20.30 -22.52 8.18
N ARG A 291 19.95 -21.71 9.19
CA ARG A 291 20.42 -20.32 9.26
C ARG A 291 21.93 -20.40 9.28
N LEU A 292 22.58 -19.75 8.30
CA LEU A 292 24.03 -19.68 8.26
C LEU A 292 24.55 -19.23 9.64
N SER A 293 25.72 -19.70 10.05
CA SER A 293 26.35 -19.17 11.27
C SER A 293 26.59 -17.67 11.10
N GLU A 294 26.73 -16.93 12.20
CA GLU A 294 27.00 -15.48 12.11
C GLU A 294 28.28 -15.17 11.32
N ALA A 295 29.30 -16.04 11.47
CA ALA A 295 30.55 -15.93 10.73
C ALA A 295 30.35 -16.17 9.22
N ASP A 296 29.62 -17.22 8.84
CA ASP A 296 29.37 -17.54 7.42
C ASP A 296 28.51 -16.46 6.76
N ALA A 297 27.48 -15.98 7.47
CA ALA A 297 26.65 -14.88 7.00
C ALA A 297 27.48 -13.61 6.78
N ALA A 298 28.41 -13.28 7.68
CA ALA A 298 29.30 -12.14 7.52
C ALA A 298 30.21 -12.29 6.28
N ALA A 299 30.79 -13.48 6.06
CA ALA A 299 31.62 -13.77 4.89
C ALA A 299 30.83 -13.64 3.57
N VAL A 300 29.59 -14.14 3.52
CA VAL A 300 28.70 -13.98 2.35
C VAL A 300 28.36 -12.51 2.10
N ILE A 301 28.12 -11.74 3.16
CA ILE A 301 27.82 -10.30 3.06
C ILE A 301 29.03 -9.53 2.55
N GLU A 302 30.23 -9.84 3.03
CA GLU A 302 31.48 -9.24 2.58
C GLU A 302 31.74 -9.52 1.10
N GLU A 303 31.59 -10.78 0.66
CA GLU A 303 31.73 -11.13 -0.76
C GLU A 303 30.70 -10.39 -1.62
N CYS A 304 29.44 -10.32 -1.17
CA CYS A 304 28.42 -9.54 -1.86
C CYS A 304 28.79 -8.05 -1.96
N TRP A 305 29.41 -7.48 -0.92
CA TRP A 305 29.88 -6.10 -0.90
C TRP A 305 31.02 -5.88 -1.89
N ARG A 306 32.02 -6.79 -1.93
CA ARG A 306 33.13 -6.74 -2.91
C ARG A 306 32.65 -6.82 -4.35
N LEU A 307 31.59 -7.60 -4.60
CA LEU A 307 30.94 -7.71 -5.91
C LEU A 307 29.98 -6.55 -6.24
N GLY A 308 29.80 -5.58 -5.35
CA GLY A 308 28.91 -4.44 -5.54
C GLY A 308 27.41 -4.81 -5.61
N LEU A 309 27.02 -5.92 -4.98
CA LEU A 309 25.62 -6.36 -4.97
C LEU A 309 24.74 -5.48 -4.07
N ALA A 310 23.46 -5.39 -4.41
CA ALA A 310 22.49 -4.67 -3.58
C ALA A 310 22.26 -5.38 -2.23
N GLN A 311 22.17 -4.62 -1.13
CA GLN A 311 21.98 -5.12 0.24
C GLN A 311 20.81 -6.12 0.40
N ARG A 312 19.72 -5.94 -0.35
CA ARG A 312 18.58 -6.87 -0.30
C ARG A 312 18.93 -8.27 -0.81
N LYS A 313 19.77 -8.36 -1.85
CA LYS A 313 20.25 -9.64 -2.39
C LYS A 313 21.24 -10.29 -1.42
N ALA A 314 22.13 -9.49 -0.82
CA ALA A 314 23.03 -9.96 0.23
C ALA A 314 22.27 -10.50 1.45
N ALA A 315 21.17 -9.85 1.87
CA ALA A 315 20.32 -10.31 2.96
C ALA A 315 19.66 -11.67 2.67
N GLN A 316 19.20 -11.88 1.43
CA GLN A 316 18.65 -13.15 1.00
C GLN A 316 19.71 -14.26 0.98
N LEU A 317 20.89 -13.99 0.40
CA LEU A 317 21.99 -14.97 0.32
C LEU A 317 22.56 -15.32 1.69
N ALA A 318 22.67 -14.33 2.58
CA ALA A 318 23.20 -14.52 3.92
C ALA A 318 22.17 -15.10 4.90
N THR A 319 20.91 -15.27 4.51
CA THR A 319 19.80 -15.67 5.41
C THR A 319 19.71 -14.76 6.65
N ARG A 320 19.90 -13.44 6.44
CA ARG A 320 19.92 -12.42 7.51
C ARG A 320 18.98 -11.27 7.24
N SER A 321 18.63 -10.54 8.30
CA SER A 321 17.76 -9.37 8.18
C SER A 321 18.46 -8.24 7.39
N PRO A 322 17.71 -7.43 6.62
CA PRO A 322 18.27 -6.29 5.89
C PRO A 322 19.02 -5.30 6.80
N SER A 323 18.57 -5.12 8.04
CA SER A 323 19.20 -4.24 9.04
C SER A 323 20.60 -4.72 9.44
N PHE A 324 20.80 -6.04 9.57
CA PHE A 324 22.11 -6.62 9.86
C PHE A 324 23.08 -6.36 8.69
N VAL A 325 22.65 -6.63 7.47
CA VAL A 325 23.45 -6.39 6.24
C VAL A 325 23.82 -4.92 6.10
N ALA A 326 22.89 -3.99 6.34
CA ALA A 326 23.17 -2.56 6.28
C ALA A 326 24.25 -2.12 7.29
N LYS A 327 24.25 -2.69 8.50
CA LYS A 327 25.31 -2.44 9.50
C LYS A 327 26.68 -2.96 9.04
N VAL A 328 26.72 -4.15 8.44
CA VAL A 328 27.97 -4.75 7.93
C VAL A 328 28.52 -3.95 6.74
N TYR A 329 27.68 -3.57 5.78
CA TYR A 329 28.09 -2.74 4.64
C TYR A 329 28.69 -1.41 5.10
N LYS A 330 28.02 -0.71 6.03
CA LYS A 330 28.53 0.54 6.59
C LYS A 330 29.91 0.37 7.24
N ARG A 331 30.14 -0.78 7.90
CA ARG A 331 31.44 -1.10 8.53
C ARG A 331 32.53 -1.32 7.48
N LEU A 332 32.22 -2.07 6.42
CA LEU A 332 33.14 -2.34 5.31
C LEU A 332 33.49 -1.07 4.54
N ASP A 333 32.51 -0.23 4.21
CA ASP A 333 32.74 1.08 3.58
C ASP A 333 33.70 1.95 4.42
N SER A 334 33.46 2.02 5.74
CA SER A 334 34.32 2.78 6.65
C SER A 334 35.75 2.23 6.71
N GLN A 335 35.92 0.90 6.62
CA GLN A 335 37.24 0.26 6.58
C GLN A 335 37.96 0.52 5.26
N HIS A 336 37.22 0.50 4.14
CA HIS A 336 37.75 0.82 2.81
C HIS A 336 38.24 2.26 2.74
N ASP A 337 37.43 3.22 3.22
CA ASP A 337 37.81 4.64 3.29
C ASP A 337 39.06 4.87 4.15
N GLN A 338 39.19 4.16 5.28
CA GLN A 338 40.37 4.26 6.14
C GLN A 338 41.62 3.71 5.45
N HIS A 339 41.51 2.61 4.72
CA HIS A 339 42.62 2.01 3.99
C HIS A 339 43.13 2.94 2.88
N ASP A 340 42.22 3.58 2.15
CA ASP A 340 42.57 4.53 1.08
C ASP A 340 43.23 5.80 1.63
N GLN A 341 42.81 6.29 2.80
CA GLN A 341 43.41 7.47 3.43
C GLN A 341 44.86 7.24 3.92
N HIS A 342 45.21 6.01 4.26
CA HIS A 342 46.55 5.70 4.81
C HIS A 342 47.59 5.42 3.73
N GLY A 343 47.21 5.45 2.44
CA GLY A 343 48.14 5.53 1.32
C GLY A 343 49.26 4.48 1.34
N GLN A 344 49.03 3.32 1.93
CA GLN A 344 49.97 2.20 1.84
C GLN A 344 49.99 1.79 0.36
N PRO A 345 51.10 2.00 -0.37
CA PRO A 345 51.18 1.58 -1.76
C PRO A 345 51.00 0.06 -1.76
N VAL A 346 49.99 -0.43 -2.48
CA VAL A 346 49.79 -1.86 -2.68
C VAL A 346 51.10 -2.41 -3.24
N PRO A 347 51.79 -3.34 -2.56
CA PRO A 347 53.03 -3.90 -3.09
C PRO A 347 52.70 -4.51 -4.45
N ALA A 348 53.37 -4.03 -5.49
CA ALA A 348 53.24 -4.59 -6.83
C ALA A 348 53.53 -6.09 -6.73
N ILE A 349 52.51 -6.90 -7.02
CA ILE A 349 52.64 -8.36 -7.06
C ILE A 349 53.63 -8.66 -8.20
N ALA A 350 54.81 -9.16 -7.83
CA ALA A 350 55.86 -9.60 -8.74
C ALA A 350 55.66 -11.07 -9.15
#